data_AF-M7BK79-F1
#
_entry.id   AF-M7BK79-F1
#
_cell.length_a   1.000
_cell.length_b   1.000
_cell.length_c   1.000
_cell.angle_alpha   90.00
_cell.angle_beta   90.00
_cell.angle_gamma   90.00
#
_symmetry.space_group_name_H-M   'P 1'
#
loop_
_entity.id
_entity.type
_entity.pdbx_description
1 polymer ?
#
loop_
_entity_poly.entity_id
_entity_poly.type
_entity_poly.pdbx_seq_one_letter_code
_entity_poly.pdbx_strand_id
1 'polypeptide(L)' 'MICKPHSGAWQPHHNAIQNCLVKAIALCLREVAVNCAIPSTDSQLRPDVVVTDKAQKKIILIDVMVAFENRTPAFCEA' A
#
# COMPACT_ATOMS: atom_id res chain seq x y z
N MET A 1 -19.28 14.77 0.48
CA MET A 1 -19.01 15.29 -0.89
C MET A 1 -17.53 15.65 -0.96
N ILE A 2 -16.71 14.86 -1.67
CA ILE A 2 -15.25 15.05 -1.74
C ILE A 2 -14.95 16.18 -2.73
N CYS A 3 -14.16 17.16 -2.31
CA CYS A 3 -13.83 18.31 -3.14
C CYS A 3 -12.83 17.91 -4.25
N LYS A 4 -13.23 18.02 -5.52
CA LYS A 4 -12.43 17.69 -6.72
C LYS A 4 -10.98 18.23 -6.76
N PRO A 5 -10.64 19.42 -6.22
CA PRO A 5 -9.23 19.85 -6.20
C PRO A 5 -8.37 19.06 -5.20
N HIS A 6 -8.95 18.51 -4.12
CA HIS A 6 -8.19 17.74 -3.13
C HIS A 6 -7.93 16.29 -3.55
N SER A 7 -8.79 15.70 -4.39
CA SER A 7 -8.57 14.33 -4.90
C SER A 7 -7.29 14.19 -5.74
N GLY A 8 -6.81 15.29 -6.33
CA GLY A 8 -5.56 15.30 -7.10
C GLY A 8 -4.31 15.03 -6.25
N ALA A 9 -4.34 15.34 -4.95
CA ALA A 9 -3.21 15.14 -4.04
C ALA A 9 -3.20 13.75 -3.36
N TRP A 10 -4.31 13.00 -3.46
CA TRP A 10 -4.46 11.69 -2.80
C TRP A 10 -3.51 10.65 -3.36
N GLN A 11 -3.53 10.47 -4.68
CA GLN A 11 -2.67 9.49 -5.34
C GLN A 11 -1.17 9.83 -5.13
N PRO A 12 -0.73 11.10 -5.23
CA PRO A 12 0.63 11.47 -4.85
C PRO A 12 1.01 11.14 -3.41
N HIS A 13 0.16 11.44 -2.42
CA HIS A 13 0.45 11.12 -1.01
C HIS A 13 0.54 9.62 -0.77
N HIS A 14 -0.43 8.87 -1.30
CA HIS A 14 -0.43 7.42 -1.27
C HIS A 14 0.86 6.85 -1.85
N ASN A 15 1.20 7.26 -3.09
CA ASN A 15 2.38 6.79 -3.78
C ASN A 15 3.67 7.19 -3.04
N ALA A 16 3.72 8.35 -2.39
CA ALA A 16 4.88 8.77 -1.61
C ALA A 16 5.11 7.83 -0.41
N ILE A 17 4.06 7.47 0.32
CA ILE A 17 4.12 6.54 1.45
C ILE A 17 4.50 5.12 0.97
N GLN A 18 3.82 4.64 -0.09
CA GLN A 18 4.13 3.35 -0.73
C GLN A 18 5.60 3.27 -1.16
N ASN A 19 6.11 4.30 -1.85
CA ASN A 19 7.50 4.33 -2.32
C ASN A 19 8.51 4.40 -1.16
N CYS A 20 8.17 5.07 -0.06
CA CYS A 20 9.00 5.09 1.14
C CYS A 20 9.10 3.69 1.77
N LEU A 21 7.97 3.00 1.91
CA LEU A 21 7.90 1.62 2.39
C LEU A 21 8.70 0.67 1.49
N VAL A 22 8.51 0.73 0.17
CA VAL A 22 9.23 -0.11 -0.78
C VAL A 22 10.74 0.07 -0.64
N LYS A 23 11.23 1.32 -0.53
CA LYS A 23 12.66 1.59 -0.32
C LYS A 23 13.17 1.00 0.99
N ALA A 24 12.44 1.18 2.08
CA ALA A 24 12.82 0.65 3.39
C ALA A 24 12.85 -0.90 3.40
N ILE A 25 11.84 -1.54 2.80
CA ILE A 25 11.76 -3.00 2.72
C ILE A 25 12.86 -3.55 1.82
N ALA A 26 13.12 -2.91 0.67
CA ALA A 26 14.16 -3.34 -0.27
C ALA A 26 15.57 -3.35 0.33
N LEU A 27 15.82 -2.56 1.38
CA LEU A 27 17.09 -2.60 2.13
C LEU A 27 17.25 -3.91 2.94
N CYS A 28 16.14 -4.52 3.35
CA CYS A 28 16.14 -5.72 4.20
C CYS A 28 15.80 -7.00 3.42
N LEU A 29 14.98 -6.91 2.37
CA LEU A 29 14.41 -8.03 1.63
C LEU A 29 14.57 -7.80 0.12
N ARG A 30 14.99 -8.85 -0.61
CA ARG A 30 15.34 -8.73 -2.03
C ARG A 30 14.12 -8.73 -2.98
N GLU A 31 13.00 -9.29 -2.57
CA GLU A 31 11.85 -9.50 -3.46
C GLU A 31 10.63 -8.69 -2.98
N VAL A 32 10.51 -7.49 -3.54
CA VAL A 32 9.38 -6.58 -3.35
C VAL A 32 8.73 -6.32 -4.71
N ALA A 33 7.42 -6.48 -4.78
CA ALA A 33 6.59 -6.14 -5.93
C ALA A 33 5.55 -5.10 -5.53
N VAL A 34 5.15 -4.25 -6.47
CA VAL A 34 4.28 -3.09 -6.23
C VAL A 34 3.08 -3.17 -7.17
N ASN A 35 1.86 -3.06 -6.66
CA ASN A 35 0.60 -3.14 -7.44
C ASN A 35 0.51 -4.38 -8.34
N CYS A 36 1.09 -5.50 -7.91
CA CYS A 36 1.19 -6.73 -8.68
C CYS A 36 0.25 -7.80 -8.11
N ALA A 37 -0.16 -8.74 -8.97
CA ALA A 37 -0.94 -9.89 -8.54
C ALA A 37 -0.13 -10.74 -7.54
N ILE A 38 -0.83 -11.35 -6.59
CA ILE A 38 -0.21 -12.21 -5.59
C ILE A 38 0.39 -13.42 -6.32
N PRO A 39 1.72 -13.66 -6.22
CA PRO A 39 2.36 -14.74 -6.94
C PRO A 39 1.78 -16.10 -6.51
N SER A 40 1.70 -17.02 -7.47
CA SER A 40 1.20 -18.38 -7.25
C SER A 40 -0.28 -18.48 -6.83
N THR A 41 -1.07 -17.45 -7.11
CA THR A 41 -2.53 -17.46 -6.93
C THR A 41 -3.21 -17.01 -8.23
N ASP A 42 -4.39 -17.55 -8.54
CA ASP A 42 -5.25 -17.05 -9.63
C ASP A 42 -6.05 -15.81 -9.21
N SER A 43 -5.67 -15.18 -8.09
CA SER A 43 -6.34 -14.00 -7.56
C SER A 43 -6.05 -12.79 -8.44
N GLN A 44 -7.09 -12.03 -8.74
CA GLN A 44 -6.95 -10.72 -9.39
C GLN A 44 -6.62 -9.60 -8.38
N LEU A 45 -6.49 -9.93 -7.09
CA LEU A 45 -6.11 -8.96 -6.07
C LEU A 45 -4.72 -8.40 -6.35
N ARG A 46 -4.60 -7.07 -6.21
CA ARG A 46 -3.37 -6.32 -6.40
C ARG A 46 -3.13 -5.44 -5.18
N PRO A 47 -2.56 -6.00 -4.11
CA PRO A 47 -2.13 -5.20 -2.97
C PRO A 47 -1.12 -4.15 -3.41
N ASP A 48 -1.04 -3.05 -2.66
CA ASP A 48 -0.11 -1.97 -2.97
C ASP A 48 1.34 -2.46 -2.95
N VAL A 49 1.70 -3.30 -1.97
CA VAL A 49 3.03 -3.92 -1.87
C VAL A 49 2.91 -5.40 -1.51
N VAL A 50 3.64 -6.23 -2.26
CA VAL A 50 3.78 -7.67 -2.02
C VAL A 50 5.26 -7.97 -1.77
N VAL A 51 5.55 -8.58 -0.62
CA VAL A 51 6.91 -8.99 -0.25
C VAL A 51 6.97 -10.50 -0.17
N THR A 52 7.94 -11.10 -0.86
CA THR A 52 8.13 -12.55 -0.85
C THR A 52 9.41 -12.89 -0.08
N ASP A 53 9.26 -13.48 1.09
CA ASP A 53 10.38 -14.08 1.83
C ASP A 53 10.44 -15.57 1.53
N LYS A 54 11.26 -15.93 0.53
CA LYS A 54 11.48 -17.32 0.14
C LYS A 54 12.20 -18.14 1.21
N ALA A 55 13.07 -17.51 2.01
CA ALA A 55 13.82 -18.20 3.05
C ALA A 55 12.88 -18.67 4.18
N GLN A 56 11.92 -17.82 4.55
CA GLN A 56 10.92 -18.14 5.56
C GLN A 56 9.63 -18.76 4.98
N LYS A 57 9.52 -18.90 3.65
CA LYS A 57 8.31 -19.34 2.95
C LYS A 57 7.08 -18.50 3.34
N LYS A 58 7.23 -17.18 3.39
CA LYS A 58 6.17 -16.24 3.75
C LYS A 58 5.93 -15.23 2.63
N ILE A 59 4.66 -14.86 2.46
CA ILE A 59 4.25 -13.72 1.64
C ILE A 59 3.63 -12.69 2.59
N ILE A 60 4.07 -11.43 2.48
CA ILE A 60 3.54 -10.31 3.25
C ILE A 60 2.82 -9.39 2.27
N LEU A 61 1.55 -9.12 2.53
CA LEU A 61 0.71 -8.22 1.74
C LEU A 61 0.50 -6.94 2.55
N ILE A 62 0.75 -5.79 1.93
CA ILE A 62 0.66 -4.49 2.58
C ILE A 62 -0.16 -3.58 1.68
N ASP A 63 -1.27 -3.07 2.21
CA ASP A 63 -2.03 -1.97 1.61
C ASP A 63 -1.78 -0.68 2.37
N VAL A 64 -1.61 0.40 1.63
CA VAL A 64 -1.33 1.73 2.14
C VAL A 64 -2.63 2.53 2.13
N MET A 65 -3.10 2.88 3.32
CA MET A 65 -4.25 3.77 3.44
C MET A 65 -3.79 5.17 3.83
N VAL A 66 -4.23 6.18 3.08
CA VAL A 66 -4.05 7.59 3.44
C VAL A 66 -5.37 8.10 3.98
N ALA A 67 -5.46 8.24 5.30
CA ALA A 67 -6.59 8.92 5.92
C ALA A 67 -6.62 10.38 5.46
N PHE A 68 -7.79 10.87 5.06
CA PHE A 68 -8.00 12.31 4.89
C PHE A 68 -7.93 12.98 6.27
N GLU A 69 -7.48 14.24 6.34
CA GLU A 69 -7.62 15.07 7.55
C GLU A 69 -9.08 15.46 7.83
N ASN A 70 -10.01 14.50 7.77
CA ASN A 70 -11.10 14.55 8.72
C ASN A 70 -10.46 14.03 10.00
N ARG A 71 -10.31 14.90 11.01
CA ARG A 71 -9.75 14.56 12.33
C ARG A 71 -10.51 13.37 12.97
N THR A 72 -10.41 13.21 14.27
CA THR A 72 -11.15 12.23 15.10
C THR A 72 -12.54 11.78 14.58
N PRO A 73 -13.43 12.65 14.03
CA PRO A 73 -14.71 12.22 13.46
C PRO A 73 -14.64 11.12 12.39
N ALA A 74 -13.66 11.12 11.48
CA ALA A 74 -13.61 10.10 10.42
C ALA A 74 -13.22 8.70 10.89
N PHE A 75 -12.65 8.59 12.09
CA PHE A 75 -12.32 7.30 12.71
C PHE A 75 -13.43 6.80 13.64
N CYS A 76 -14.26 7.69 14.18
CA CYS A 76 -15.30 7.34 15.15
C CYS A 76 -16.69 7.12 14.53
N GLU A 77 -16.94 7.64 13.33
CA GLU A 77 -18.27 7.61 12.69
C GLU A 77 -18.34 6.67 11.47
N ALA A 78 -17.32 5.82 11.27
CA ALA A 78 -17.26 4.85 10.18
C ALA A 78 -18.07 3.58 10.47
#